data_AF-A0AA86IXA6-F1
#
_entry.id   AF-A0AA86IXA6-F1
#
_cell.length_a   1.000
_cell.length_b   1.000
_cell.length_c   1.000
_cell.angle_alpha   90.00
_cell.angle_beta   90.00
_cell.angle_gamma   90.00
#
_symmetry.space_group_name_H-M   'P 1'
#
loop_
_entity.id
_entity.type
_entity.pdbx_description
1 polymer ?
#
loop_
_entity_poly.entity_id
_entity_poly.type
_entity_poly.pdbx_seq_one_letter_code
_entity_poly.pdbx_strand_id
1 'polypeptide(L)' 'MRKYISVILATFMIAGCSSIPPRQPPVCTASAMIGGQMTTVQIYDIKKINGQTKYRAGYPFNWKYVIRNNFSRSTCQ' A
#
# COMPACT_ATOMS: atom_id res chain seq x y z
N MET A 1 1.90 26.13 44.05
CA MET A 1 0.77 25.36 43.47
C MET A 1 0.26 25.94 42.14
N ARG A 2 -0.15 27.22 42.07
CA ARG A 2 -0.77 27.85 40.87
C ARG A 2 0.12 27.89 39.60
N LYS A 3 1.45 27.91 39.73
CA LYS A 3 2.40 27.94 38.59
C LYS A 3 2.59 26.60 37.88
N TYR A 4 2.33 25.47 38.56
CA TYR A 4 2.50 24.13 38.00
C TYR A 4 1.29 23.66 37.18
N ILE A 5 0.13 24.29 37.39
CA ILE A 5 -1.11 23.99 36.64
C ILE A 5 -0.95 24.33 35.16
N SER A 6 -0.25 25.43 34.83
CA SER A 6 0.01 25.81 33.44
C SER A 6 0.91 24.84 32.68
N VAL A 7 1.78 24.11 33.38
CA VAL A 7 2.71 23.14 32.75
C VAL A 7 2.00 21.82 32.44
N ILE A 8 1.05 21.42 33.27
CA ILE A 8 0.29 20.16 33.09
C ILE A 8 -0.72 20.26 31.95
N LEU A 9 -1.27 21.45 31.71
CA LEU A 9 -2.23 21.65 30.61
C LEU A 9 -1.55 21.67 29.22
N ALA A 10 -0.27 22.06 29.17
CA ALA A 10 0.49 22.16 27.92
C ALA A 10 0.91 20.80 27.34
N THR A 11 1.11 19.78 28.18
CA THR A 11 1.56 18.44 27.74
C THR A 11 0.46 17.59 27.09
N PHE A 12 -0.82 17.90 27.33
CA PHE A 12 -1.93 17.17 26.69
C PHE A 12 -2.11 17.51 25.20
N MET A 13 -1.62 18.67 24.75
CA MET A 13 -1.78 19.10 23.35
C MET A 13 -0.76 18.47 22.39
N ILE A 14 0.24 17.74 22.91
CA ILE A 14 1.31 17.14 22.09
C ILE A 14 1.05 15.64 21.82
N ALA A 15 -0.06 15.08 22.29
CA ALA A 15 -0.50 13.74 21.93
C ALA A 15 -1.09 13.72 20.49
N GLY A 16 -0.27 14.07 19.50
CA GLY A 16 -0.55 13.77 18.11
C GLY A 16 -0.58 12.26 17.94
N CYS A 17 -1.78 11.68 17.82
CA CYS A 17 -1.94 10.27 17.51
C CYS A 17 -1.38 10.06 16.09
N SER A 18 -0.14 9.58 16.00
CA SER A 18 0.50 9.18 14.74
C SER A 18 -0.22 7.93 14.22
N SER A 19 -1.40 8.14 13.66
CA SER A 19 -2.10 7.12 12.88
C SER A 19 -1.22 6.86 11.66
N ILE A 20 -0.52 5.73 11.69
CA ILE A 20 0.13 5.16 10.51
C ILE A 20 -0.94 5.20 9.41
N PRO A 21 -0.69 5.87 8.26
CA PRO A 21 -1.70 5.95 7.22
C PRO A 21 -2.14 4.53 6.91
N PRO A 22 -3.46 4.24 6.93
CA PRO A 22 -3.95 2.90 6.66
C PRO A 22 -3.40 2.50 5.29
N ARG A 23 -2.61 1.42 5.24
CA ARG A 23 -2.14 0.88 3.96
C ARG A 23 -3.38 0.67 3.11
N GLN A 24 -3.40 1.27 1.92
CA GLN A 24 -4.53 1.12 1.01
C GLN A 24 -4.82 -0.38 0.85
N PRO A 25 -6.09 -0.82 1.01
CA PRO A 25 -6.41 -2.20 0.78
C PRO A 25 -6.10 -2.56 -0.68
N PRO A 26 -5.69 -3.80 -0.96
CA PRO A 26 -5.49 -4.24 -2.33
C PRO A 26 -6.83 -4.19 -3.09
N VAL A 27 -6.79 -3.70 -4.32
CA VAL A 27 -7.94 -3.63 -5.23
C VAL A 27 -8.29 -5.03 -5.76
N CYS A 28 -7.26 -5.83 -6.04
CA CYS A 28 -7.40 -7.17 -6.58
C CYS A 28 -6.12 -7.97 -6.34
N THR A 29 -6.09 -9.21 -6.81
CA THR A 29 -4.92 -10.09 -6.78
C THR A 29 -4.54 -10.54 -8.18
N ALA A 30 -3.25 -10.82 -8.36
CA ALA A 30 -2.73 -11.39 -9.59
C ALA A 30 -1.72 -12.50 -9.26
N SER A 31 -1.65 -13.51 -10.11
CA SER A 31 -0.68 -14.59 -9.97
C SER A 31 0.50 -14.33 -10.88
N ALA A 32 1.72 -14.34 -10.33
CA ALA A 32 2.96 -14.22 -11.08
C ALA A 32 3.87 -15.42 -10.82
N MET A 33 4.69 -15.78 -11.81
CA MET A 33 5.76 -16.78 -11.63
C MET A 33 6.97 -16.10 -11.02
N ILE A 34 7.30 -16.43 -9.77
CA ILE A 34 8.43 -15.88 -9.03
C ILE A 34 9.29 -17.05 -8.58
N GLY A 35 10.56 -17.09 -9.01
CA GLY A 35 11.48 -18.17 -8.66
C GLY A 35 11.02 -19.57 -9.09
N GLY A 36 10.23 -19.67 -10.18
CA GLY A 36 9.68 -20.94 -10.66
C GLY A 36 8.37 -21.39 -9.99
N GLN A 37 7.86 -20.63 -9.01
CA GLN A 37 6.60 -20.93 -8.33
C GLN A 37 5.52 -19.89 -8.62
N MET A 38 4.29 -20.35 -8.83
CA MET A 38 3.14 -19.47 -8.99
C MET A 38 2.76 -18.85 -7.65
N THR A 39 2.91 -17.53 -7.54
CA THR A 39 2.71 -16.78 -6.31
C THR A 39 1.60 -15.74 -6.49
N THR A 40 0.72 -15.63 -5.51
CA THR A 40 -0.34 -14.62 -5.48
C THR A 40 0.21 -13.30 -4.95
N VAL A 41 -0.04 -12.24 -5.71
CA VAL A 41 0.48 -10.89 -5.51
C VAL A 41 -0.70 -9.95 -5.38
N GLN A 42 -0.64 -9.08 -4.38
CA GLN A 42 -1.65 -8.06 -4.14
C GLN A 42 -1.43 -6.87 -5.07
N ILE A 43 -2.50 -6.44 -5.74
CA ILE A 43 -2.51 -5.30 -6.64
C ILE A 43 -3.22 -4.13 -5.94
N TYR A 44 -2.56 -2.99 -5.86
CA TYR A 44 -3.05 -1.81 -5.13
C TYR A 44 -3.56 -0.70 -6.05
N ASP A 45 -3.21 -0.74 -7.33
CA ASP A 45 -3.64 0.25 -8.32
C ASP A 45 -3.49 -0.30 -9.74
N ILE A 46 -4.31 0.21 -10.66
CA ILE A 46 -4.34 -0.18 -12.08
C ILE A 46 -4.35 1.09 -12.92
N LYS A 47 -3.40 1.20 -13.85
CA LYS A 47 -3.38 2.32 -14.80
C LYS A 47 -3.03 1.89 -16.22
N LYS A 48 -3.54 2.61 -17.20
CA LYS A 48 -3.22 2.41 -18.61
C LYS A 48 -2.23 3.49 -19.06
N ILE A 49 -1.06 3.08 -19.54
CA ILE A 49 -0.02 3.99 -20.08
C ILE A 49 0.38 3.47 -21.45
N ASN A 50 0.31 4.33 -22.48
CA ASN A 50 0.67 4.00 -23.86
C ASN A 50 -0.03 2.72 -24.36
N GLY A 51 -1.33 2.59 -24.10
CA GLY A 51 -2.11 1.40 -24.48
C GLY A 51 -1.90 0.17 -23.60
N GLN A 52 -0.89 0.15 -22.73
CA GLN A 52 -0.59 -0.98 -21.85
C GLN A 52 -1.19 -0.80 -20.46
N THR A 53 -1.87 -1.84 -19.96
CA THR A 53 -2.32 -1.90 -18.56
C THR A 53 -1.15 -2.26 -17.65
N LYS A 54 -0.92 -1.46 -16.61
CA LYS A 54 0.08 -1.66 -15.58
C LYS A 54 -0.59 -1.81 -14.22
N TYR A 55 -0.12 -2.79 -13.46
CA TYR A 55 -0.58 -3.08 -12.10
C TYR A 55 0.48 -2.62 -11.10
N ARG A 56 0.05 -1.89 -10.07
CA ARG A 56 0.89 -1.54 -8.93
C ARG A 56 0.90 -2.72 -7.96
N ALA A 57 1.88 -3.58 -8.10
CA ALA A 57 1.99 -4.81 -7.34
C ALA A 57 2.77 -4.59 -6.05
N GLY A 58 2.29 -5.16 -4.93
CA GLY A 58 2.99 -5.18 -3.65
C GLY A 58 4.23 -6.08 -3.67
N TYR A 59 4.54 -6.71 -2.53
CA TYR A 59 5.63 -7.69 -2.47
C TYR A 59 5.39 -8.86 -3.46
N PRO A 60 6.42 -9.34 -4.19
CA PRO A 60 7.84 -8.94 -4.17
C PRO A 60 8.21 -7.79 -5.11
N PHE A 61 7.25 -7.17 -5.78
CA PHE A 61 7.47 -6.10 -6.76
C PHE A 61 7.68 -4.70 -6.16
N ASN A 62 7.72 -4.57 -4.83
CA ASN A 62 8.03 -3.33 -4.11
C ASN A 62 7.16 -2.13 -4.54
N TRP A 63 5.86 -2.33 -4.69
CA TRP A 63 4.88 -1.28 -5.05
C TRP A 63 5.15 -0.59 -6.39
N LYS A 64 5.93 -1.25 -7.27
CA LYS A 64 6.21 -0.79 -8.63
C LYS A 64 5.06 -1.11 -9.57
N TYR A 65 4.96 -0.32 -10.65
CA TYR A 65 4.06 -0.62 -11.75
C TYR A 65 4.68 -1.63 -12.71
N VAL A 66 4.03 -2.77 -12.84
CA VAL A 66 4.45 -3.88 -13.68
C VAL A 66 3.37 -4.10 -14.75
N ILE A 67 3.77 -4.39 -15.99
CA ILE A 67 2.83 -4.62 -17.09
C ILE A 67 1.99 -5.87 -16.78
N ARG A 68 0.67 -5.81 -17.02
CA ARG A 68 -0.29 -6.91 -16.83
C ARG A 68 0.21 -8.25 -17.39
N ASN A 69 0.88 -8.24 -18.53
CA ASN A 69 1.42 -9.42 -19.21
C ASN A 69 2.50 -10.19 -18.41
N ASN A 70 3.05 -9.63 -17.33
CA ASN A 70 3.96 -10.36 -16.42
C ASN A 70 3.20 -11.22 -15.40
N PHE A 71 1.87 -11.12 -15.36
CA PHE A 71 1.02 -11.91 -14.49
C PHE A 71 0.29 -12.95 -15.33
N SER A 72 0.25 -14.20 -14.86
CA SER A 72 -0.40 -15.31 -15.56
C SER A 72 -1.93 -15.24 -15.44
N ARG A 73 -2.44 -14.74 -14.31
CA ARG A 73 -3.87 -14.58 -14.03
C ARG A 73 -4.09 -13.35 -13.16
N SER A 74 -5.23 -12.68 -13.29
CA SER A 74 -5.64 -11.58 -12.40
C SER A 74 -7.13 -11.66 -12.10
N THR A 75 -7.51 -11.27 -10.88
CA THR A 75 -8.91 -11.06 -10.46
C THR A 75 -9.37 -9.62 -10.69
N CYS A 76 -8.50 -8.78 -11.23
CA CYS A 76 -8.78 -7.39 -11.56
C CYS A 76 -9.75 -7.28 -12.74
N GLN A 77 -10.86 -6.54 -12.57
CA GLN A 77 -11.86 -6.23 -13.59
C GLN A 77 -11.50 -4.98 -14.39
#